data_AF-A0A961CA48-F1
#
_entry.id   AF-A0A961CA48-F1
#
_cell.length_a   1.000
_cell.length_b   1.000
_cell.length_c   1.000
_cell.angle_alpha   90.00
_cell.angle_beta   90.00
_cell.angle_gamma   90.00
#
_symmetry.space_group_name_H-M   'P 1'
#
loop_
_entity.id
_entity.type
_entity.pdbx_description
1 polymer ?
#
loop_
_entity_poly.entity_id
_entity_poly.type
_entity_poly.pdbx_seq_one_letter_code
_entity_poly.pdbx_strand_id
1 'polypeptide(L)'
;HESLELLGALGLPVNPEVQVLATLDEVYAYCRHWQEHRHDLGYEIDGVVVKLDDLARRAELGTTSKAPRWAIAYKFPPEERTTKLHRIEVSIGRTGRATPFAVLEPVFVGGSTVQLATLHNQDQVAAKDVRPGDTVIVRKAG
;
A
#
# COMPACT_ATOMS: atom_id res chain seq x y z
N HIS A 1 -22.85 6.42 10.32
CA HIS A 1 -23.24 5.92 8.99
C HIS A 1 -24.15 6.92 8.30
N GLU A 2 -25.17 7.38 9.01
CA GLU A 2 -26.16 8.40 8.61
C GLU A 2 -25.56 9.64 7.90
N SER A 3 -24.40 10.12 8.33
CA SER A 3 -23.74 11.26 7.66
C SER A 3 -23.38 10.97 6.21
N LEU A 4 -22.95 9.74 5.88
CA LEU A 4 -22.62 9.37 4.50
C LEU A 4 -23.89 9.16 3.66
N GLU A 5 -24.94 8.59 4.25
CA GLU A 5 -26.24 8.47 3.58
C GLU A 5 -26.83 9.84 3.24
N LEU A 6 -26.74 10.80 4.18
CA LEU A 6 -27.16 12.17 3.94
C LEU A 6 -26.38 12.81 2.79
N LEU A 7 -25.05 12.64 2.74
CA LEU A 7 -24.23 13.16 1.64
C LEU A 7 -24.66 12.55 0.30
N GLY A 8 -24.94 11.24 0.27
CA GLY A 8 -25.48 10.56 -0.91
C GLY A 8 -26.85 11.11 -1.33
N ALA A 9 -27.77 11.32 -0.38
CA ALA A 9 -29.09 11.91 -0.64
C ALA A 9 -29.01 13.35 -1.18
N LEU A 10 -27.96 14.09 -0.81
CA LEU A 10 -27.65 15.43 -1.33
C LEU A 10 -26.98 15.40 -2.72
N GLY A 11 -26.77 14.22 -3.31
CA GLY A 11 -26.19 14.05 -4.64
C GLY A 11 -24.66 14.05 -4.69
N LEU A 12 -23.98 13.97 -3.53
CA LEU A 12 -22.53 13.83 -3.50
C LEU A 12 -22.12 12.37 -3.74
N PRO A 13 -20.99 12.12 -4.42
CA PRO A 13 -20.51 10.76 -4.64
C PRO A 13 -20.06 10.13 -3.32
N VAL A 14 -20.64 8.98 -3.00
CA VAL A 14 -20.30 8.15 -1.83
C VAL A 14 -19.82 6.80 -2.34
N ASN A 15 -18.77 6.27 -1.71
CA ASN A 15 -18.23 4.96 -2.08
C ASN A 15 -19.28 3.86 -1.78
N PRO A 16 -19.68 3.03 -2.76
CA PRO A 16 -20.70 2.00 -2.58
C PRO A 16 -20.28 0.90 -1.60
N GLU A 17 -18.98 0.72 -1.38
CA GLU A 17 -18.44 -0.36 -0.54
C GLU A 17 -18.52 -0.03 0.96
N VAL A 18 -19.00 1.14 1.36
CA VAL A 18 -19.08 1.51 2.78
C VAL A 18 -20.03 0.57 3.54
N GLN A 19 -19.52 -0.08 4.59
CA GLN A 19 -20.30 -0.99 5.42
C GLN A 19 -20.20 -0.64 6.92
N VAL A 20 -21.31 -0.79 7.64
CA VAL A 20 -21.35 -0.74 9.11
C VAL A 20 -21.17 -2.16 9.64
N LEU A 21 -20.22 -2.33 10.56
CA LEU A 21 -19.86 -3.62 11.13
C LEU A 21 -19.98 -3.53 12.65
N ALA A 22 -20.55 -4.56 13.27
CA ALA A 22 -20.90 -4.54 14.69
C ALA A 22 -19.75 -5.04 15.58
N THR A 23 -18.84 -5.84 15.01
CA THR A 23 -17.75 -6.51 15.76
C THR A 23 -16.39 -6.29 15.12
N LEU A 24 -15.32 -6.42 15.92
CA LEU A 24 -13.95 -6.35 15.38
C LEU A 24 -13.64 -7.50 14.42
N ASP A 25 -14.21 -8.69 14.65
CA ASP A 25 -14.01 -9.84 13.77
C ASP A 25 -14.60 -9.59 12.37
N GLU A 26 -15.76 -8.96 12.29
CA GLU A 26 -16.34 -8.48 11.03
C GLU A 26 -15.44 -7.44 10.36
N VAL A 27 -14.89 -6.48 11.13
CA VAL A 27 -13.94 -5.49 10.60
C VAL A 27 -12.70 -6.18 10.01
N TYR A 28 -12.13 -7.16 10.70
CA TYR A 28 -10.98 -7.92 10.18
C TYR A 28 -11.34 -8.72 8.93
N ALA A 29 -12.52 -9.37 8.91
CA ALA A 29 -13.00 -10.08 7.73
C ALA A 29 -13.17 -9.14 6.53
N TYR A 30 -13.74 -7.95 6.74
CA TYR A 30 -13.92 -6.93 5.72
C TYR A 30 -12.57 -6.41 5.18
N CYS A 31 -11.60 -6.13 6.06
CA CYS A 31 -10.26 -5.74 5.64
C CYS A 31 -9.55 -6.84 4.83
N ARG A 32 -9.67 -8.12 5.22
CA ARG A 32 -9.10 -9.23 4.47
C ARG A 32 -9.75 -9.40 3.10
N HIS A 33 -11.08 -9.31 3.03
CA HIS A 33 -11.82 -9.38 1.78
C HIS A 33 -11.29 -8.35 0.78
N TRP A 34 -11.20 -7.07 1.19
CA TRP A 34 -10.68 -6.02 0.32
C TRP A 34 -9.18 -6.12 0.04
N GLN A 35 -8.39 -6.71 0.93
CA GLN A 35 -6.99 -6.99 0.63
C GLN A 35 -6.85 -7.95 -0.56
N GLU A 36 -7.71 -8.97 -0.65
CA GLU A 36 -7.73 -9.96 -1.72
C GLU A 36 -8.36 -9.41 -3.00
N HIS A 37 -9.42 -8.61 -2.87
CA HIS A 37 -10.24 -8.13 -3.99
C HIS A 37 -9.94 -6.67 -4.38
N ARG A 38 -8.84 -6.06 -3.89
CA ARG A 38 -8.49 -4.66 -4.19
C ARG A 38 -8.32 -4.35 -5.68
N HIS A 39 -8.11 -5.36 -6.51
CA HIS A 39 -7.98 -5.23 -7.97
C HIS A 39 -9.31 -5.35 -8.72
N ASP A 40 -10.37 -5.74 -8.03
CA ASP A 40 -11.72 -5.85 -8.61
C ASP A 40 -12.39 -4.48 -8.68
N LEU A 41 -11.89 -3.53 -7.89
CA LEU A 41 -12.29 -2.13 -7.95
C LEU A 41 -11.76 -1.48 -9.22
N GLY A 42 -12.56 -0.59 -9.82
CA GLY A 42 -12.13 0.27 -10.93
C GLY A 42 -11.09 1.34 -10.55
N TYR A 43 -10.53 1.27 -9.35
CA TYR A 43 -9.55 2.20 -8.80
C TYR A 43 -8.64 1.49 -7.80
N GLU A 44 -7.46 2.04 -7.57
CA GLU A 44 -6.49 1.48 -6.63
C GLU A 44 -6.81 1.87 -5.18
N ILE A 45 -6.61 0.94 -4.26
CA ILE A 45 -6.67 1.16 -2.81
C ILE A 45 -5.43 0.57 -2.14
N ASP A 46 -4.98 1.23 -1.07
CA ASP A 46 -3.82 0.79 -0.27
C ASP A 46 -4.21 0.33 1.15
N GLY A 47 -5.52 0.22 1.42
CA GLY A 47 -6.06 -0.17 2.71
C GLY A 47 -7.51 0.21 2.90
N VAL A 48 -8.01 0.01 4.11
CA VAL A 48 -9.36 0.38 4.57
C VAL A 48 -9.25 1.35 5.74
N VAL A 49 -10.13 2.34 5.81
CA VAL A 49 -10.24 3.23 6.98
C VAL A 49 -11.35 2.73 7.88
N VAL A 50 -10.99 2.28 9.08
CA VAL A 50 -11.94 1.88 10.13
C VAL A 50 -12.26 3.09 10.98
N LYS A 51 -13.54 3.37 11.19
CA LYS A 51 -14.02 4.52 11.99
C LYS A 51 -15.05 4.01 12.99
N LEU A 52 -14.96 4.46 14.24
CA LEU A 52 -16.02 4.24 15.22
C LEU A 52 -17.30 4.92 14.72
N ASP A 53 -18.46 4.26 14.65
CA ASP A 53 -19.62 4.90 13.99
C ASP A 53 -20.28 6.00 14.84
N ASP A 54 -20.32 5.82 16.16
CA ASP A 54 -20.94 6.72 17.12
C ASP A 54 -20.22 8.08 17.20
N LEU A 55 -20.91 9.15 16.78
CA LEU A 55 -20.37 10.52 16.74
C LEU A 55 -20.10 11.11 18.13
N ALA A 56 -20.88 10.76 19.15
CA ALA A 56 -20.66 11.25 20.51
C ALA A 56 -19.36 10.66 21.07
N ARG A 57 -19.16 9.35 20.89
CA ARG A 57 -17.91 8.69 21.29
C ARG A 57 -16.69 9.20 20.51
N ARG A 58 -16.85 9.60 19.24
CA ARG A 58 -15.75 10.25 18.49
C ARG A 58 -15.32 11.56 19.17
N ALA A 59 -16.27 12.36 19.63
CA ALA A 59 -16.00 13.62 20.32
C ALA A 59 -15.29 13.39 21.66
N GLU A 60 -15.73 12.39 22.44
CA GLU A 60 -15.08 11.99 23.69
C GLU A 60 -13.64 11.51 23.47
N LEU A 61 -13.41 10.68 22.45
CA LEU A 61 -12.09 10.17 22.12
C LEU A 61 -11.16 11.27 21.62
N GLY A 62 -11.68 12.26 20.89
CA GLY A 62 -10.92 13.40 20.39
C GLY A 62 -9.80 13.04 19.41
N THR A 63 -8.78 13.88 19.37
CA THR A 63 -7.65 13.78 18.44
C THR A 63 -6.31 13.93 19.17
N THR A 64 -5.25 13.44 18.54
CA THR A 64 -3.87 13.80 18.87
C THR A 64 -3.42 14.99 18.03
N SER A 65 -2.18 15.45 18.19
CA SER A 65 -1.61 16.51 17.34
C SER A 65 -1.56 16.17 15.84
N LYS A 66 -1.72 14.88 15.46
CA LYS A 66 -1.56 14.42 14.07
C LYS A 66 -2.74 13.63 13.52
N ALA A 67 -3.54 12.97 14.37
CA ALA A 67 -4.57 12.04 13.93
C ALA A 67 -5.72 11.88 14.94
N PRO A 68 -6.95 11.58 14.48
CA PRO A 68 -8.06 11.21 15.34
C PRO A 68 -7.80 9.90 16.09
N ARG A 69 -8.34 9.77 17.31
CA ARG A 69 -8.24 8.54 18.11
C ARG A 69 -9.30 7.49 17.77
N TRP A 70 -10.36 7.92 17.09
CA TRP A 70 -11.54 7.12 16.76
C TRP A 70 -11.50 6.52 15.34
N ALA A 71 -10.43 6.74 14.59
CA ALA A 71 -10.25 6.21 13.25
C ALA A 71 -8.82 5.73 13.01
N ILE A 72 -8.67 4.68 12.22
CA ILE A 72 -7.37 4.12 11.84
C ILE A 72 -7.38 3.67 10.39
N ALA A 73 -6.27 3.90 9.68
CA ALA A 73 -6.04 3.34 8.36
C ALA A 73 -5.38 1.96 8.50
N TYR A 74 -6.11 0.92 8.15
CA TYR A 74 -5.60 -0.43 8.02
C TYR A 74 -4.96 -0.58 6.64
N LYS A 75 -3.62 -0.42 6.57
CA LYS A 75 -2.87 -0.52 5.31
C LYS A 75 -2.64 -1.97 4.91
N PHE A 76 -2.86 -2.27 3.63
CA PHE A 76 -2.54 -3.58 3.08
C PHE A 76 -1.04 -3.76 2.93
N PRO A 77 -0.53 -5.00 3.04
CA PRO A 77 0.86 -5.25 2.71
C PRO A 77 1.15 -4.86 1.25
N PRO A 78 2.33 -4.27 0.99
CA PRO A 78 2.73 -3.92 -0.36
C PRO A 78 2.81 -5.18 -1.22
N GLU A 79 2.55 -5.02 -2.52
CA GLU A 79 2.69 -6.13 -3.45
C GLU A 79 4.12 -6.57 -3.59
N GLU A 80 4.34 -7.84 -3.28
CA GLU A 80 5.55 -8.56 -3.64
C GLU A 80 5.28 -9.38 -4.90
N ARG A 81 6.21 -9.28 -5.85
CA ARG A 81 6.24 -10.10 -7.05
C ARG A 81 7.63 -10.63 -7.29
N THR A 82 7.69 -11.84 -7.80
CA THR A 82 8.93 -12.50 -8.14
C THR A 82 9.25 -12.24 -9.61
N THR A 83 10.48 -11.84 -9.92
CA THR A 83 10.95 -11.63 -11.29
C THR A 83 12.41 -12.03 -11.45
N LYS A 84 12.91 -12.07 -12.68
CA LYS A 84 14.31 -12.36 -12.99
C LYS A 84 15.17 -11.10 -12.93
N LEU A 85 16.32 -11.20 -12.28
CA LEU A 85 17.37 -10.18 -12.31
C LEU A 85 18.25 -10.42 -13.54
N HIS A 86 18.17 -9.57 -14.56
CA HIS A 86 18.98 -9.71 -15.78
C HIS A 86 20.42 -9.28 -15.56
N ARG A 87 20.61 -8.10 -14.95
CA ARG A 87 21.94 -7.54 -14.65
C ARG A 87 21.85 -6.46 -13.60
N ILE A 88 23.00 -6.09 -13.05
CA ILE A 88 23.14 -4.96 -12.14
C ILE A 88 23.93 -3.88 -12.87
N GLU A 89 23.36 -2.67 -12.94
CA GLU A 89 24.01 -1.49 -13.51
C GLU A 89 24.30 -0.47 -12.41
N VAL A 90 25.18 0.48 -12.69
CA VAL A 90 25.63 1.50 -11.73
C VAL A 90 25.46 2.88 -12.34
N SER A 91 24.79 3.76 -11.61
CA SER A 91 24.66 5.18 -11.97
C SER A 91 25.57 6.03 -11.07
N ILE A 92 26.30 6.97 -11.67
CA ILE A 92 27.15 7.92 -10.95
C ILE A 92 26.37 9.22 -10.74
N GLY A 93 26.05 9.54 -9.48
CA GLY A 93 25.37 10.78 -9.12
C GLY A 93 26.29 12.00 -9.23
N ARG A 94 25.71 13.20 -9.15
CA ARG A 94 26.44 14.48 -9.26
C ARG A 94 27.60 14.64 -8.26
N THR A 95 27.53 13.97 -7.12
CA THR A 95 28.57 13.99 -6.07
C THR A 95 29.61 12.87 -6.24
N GLY A 96 29.58 12.12 -7.35
CA GLY A 96 30.43 10.95 -7.58
C GLY A 96 29.94 9.65 -6.92
N ARG A 97 28.79 9.68 -6.23
CA ARG A 97 28.23 8.50 -5.57
C ARG A 97 27.78 7.45 -6.59
N ALA A 98 28.39 6.27 -6.57
CA ALA A 98 27.98 5.10 -7.34
C ALA A 98 26.75 4.43 -6.70
N THR A 99 25.63 4.42 -7.42
CA THR A 99 24.37 3.83 -6.96
C THR A 99 24.03 2.62 -7.82
N PRO A 100 24.07 1.39 -7.28
CA PRO A 100 23.68 0.20 -8.02
C PRO A 100 22.16 0.10 -8.16
N PHE A 101 21.70 -0.40 -9.30
CA PHE A 101 20.31 -0.73 -9.55
C PHE A 101 20.18 -2.03 -10.36
N ALA A 102 19.13 -2.78 -10.08
CA ALA A 102 18.77 -4.01 -10.76
C ALA A 102 18.01 -3.69 -12.04
N VAL A 103 18.43 -4.32 -13.14
CA VAL A 103 17.66 -4.42 -14.39
C VAL A 103 16.91 -5.74 -14.37
N LEU A 104 15.59 -5.67 -14.40
CA LEU A 104 14.69 -6.79 -14.14
C LEU A 104 13.94 -7.21 -15.41
N GLU A 105 13.54 -8.48 -15.47
CA GLU A 105 12.46 -8.90 -16.36
C GLU A 105 11.20 -8.10 -16.00
N PRO A 106 10.48 -7.50 -16.98
CA PRO A 106 9.34 -6.63 -16.71
C PRO A 106 8.29 -7.33 -15.86
N VAL A 107 7.95 -6.74 -14.72
CA VAL A 107 6.96 -7.32 -13.79
C VAL A 107 5.97 -6.24 -13.35
N PHE A 108 4.68 -6.57 -13.36
CA PHE A 108 3.63 -5.64 -12.91
C PHE A 108 3.48 -5.72 -11.39
N VAL A 109 3.78 -4.61 -10.69
CA VAL A 109 3.76 -4.51 -9.22
C VAL A 109 3.06 -3.22 -8.82
N GLY A 110 1.95 -3.32 -8.07
CA GLY A 110 1.28 -2.15 -7.49
C GLY A 110 0.97 -1.05 -8.52
N GLY A 111 0.24 -1.43 -9.59
CA GLY A 111 -0.28 -0.49 -10.59
C GLY A 111 0.65 -0.15 -11.76
N SER A 112 1.90 -0.61 -11.73
CA SER A 112 2.90 -0.23 -12.73
C SER A 112 3.85 -1.36 -13.09
N THR A 113 4.31 -1.39 -14.34
CA THR A 113 5.38 -2.30 -14.77
C THR A 113 6.73 -1.78 -14.28
N VAL A 114 7.41 -2.59 -13.48
CA VAL A 114 8.74 -2.32 -12.94
C VAL A 114 9.79 -3.07 -13.75
N GLN A 115 10.76 -2.34 -14.28
CA GLN A 115 11.94 -2.89 -14.98
C GLN A 115 13.26 -2.52 -14.29
N LEU A 116 13.24 -1.51 -13.43
CA LEU A 116 14.40 -1.00 -12.71
C LEU A 116 14.09 -0.90 -11.22
N ALA A 117 14.97 -1.42 -10.37
CA ALA A 117 14.84 -1.32 -8.92
C ALA A 117 16.18 -0.91 -8.28
N THR A 118 16.15 0.06 -7.35
CA THR A 118 17.37 0.47 -6.64
C THR A 118 17.90 -0.65 -5.75
N LEU A 119 19.22 -0.85 -5.74
CA LEU A 119 19.89 -1.70 -4.77
C LEU A 119 20.51 -0.87 -3.63
N HIS A 120 20.25 0.44 -3.61
CA HIS A 120 20.71 1.45 -2.64
C HIS A 120 22.23 1.69 -2.62
N ASN A 121 23.04 0.68 -2.29
CA ASN A 121 24.49 0.76 -2.15
C ASN A 121 25.14 -0.64 -2.23
N GLN A 122 26.48 -0.68 -2.25
CA GLN A 122 27.25 -1.93 -2.33
C GLN A 122 26.98 -2.87 -1.14
N ASP A 123 26.84 -2.35 0.07
CA ASP A 123 26.61 -3.15 1.28
C ASP A 123 25.27 -3.90 1.20
N GLN A 124 24.24 -3.25 0.65
CA GLN A 124 22.93 -3.87 0.41
C GLN A 124 22.98 -4.95 -0.68
N VAL A 125 23.80 -4.76 -1.71
CA VAL A 125 24.04 -5.81 -2.72
C VAL A 125 24.71 -7.01 -2.08
N ALA A 126 25.76 -6.79 -1.28
CA ALA A 126 26.49 -7.85 -0.60
C ALA A 126 25.62 -8.58 0.44
N ALA A 127 24.84 -7.84 1.24
CA ALA A 127 23.97 -8.42 2.25
C ALA A 127 22.84 -9.28 1.65
N LYS A 128 22.35 -8.92 0.45
CA LYS A 128 21.32 -9.69 -0.27
C LYS A 128 21.90 -10.80 -1.14
N ASP A 129 23.22 -10.80 -1.38
CA ASP A 129 23.95 -11.68 -2.31
C ASP A 129 23.25 -11.85 -3.67
N VAL A 130 22.67 -10.76 -4.20
CA VAL A 130 21.94 -10.80 -5.47
C VAL A 130 22.90 -10.82 -6.65
N ARG A 131 22.63 -11.73 -7.60
CA ARG A 131 23.47 -11.94 -8.79
C ARG A 131 22.63 -11.95 -10.06
N PRO A 132 23.19 -11.49 -11.19
CA PRO A 132 22.56 -11.68 -12.50
C PRO A 132 22.16 -13.15 -12.72
N GLY A 133 20.91 -13.38 -13.13
CA GLY A 133 20.29 -14.70 -13.29
C GLY A 133 19.36 -15.11 -12.14
N ASP A 134 19.49 -14.48 -10.97
CA ASP A 134 18.69 -14.79 -9.80
C ASP A 134 17.21 -14.47 -10.00
N THR A 135 16.40 -15.21 -9.25
CA THR A 135 14.99 -14.91 -9.07
C THR A 135 14.86 -14.04 -7.82
N VAL A 136 14.43 -12.79 -7.98
CA VAL A 136 14.35 -11.79 -6.90
C VAL A 136 12.91 -11.42 -6.58
N ILE A 137 12.66 -11.04 -5.33
CA ILE A 137 11.38 -10.48 -4.89
C ILE A 137 11.46 -8.95 -5.00
N VAL A 138 10.50 -8.37 -5.70
CA VAL A 138 10.38 -6.94 -5.93
C VAL A 138 9.10 -6.47 -5.28
N ARG A 139 9.20 -5.35 -4.55
CA ARG A 139 8.05 -4.61 -4.03
C ARG A 139 8.24 -3.13 -4.26
N LYS A 140 7.13 -2.43 -4.46
CA LYS A 140 7.12 -0.97 -4.47
C LYS A 140 7.19 -0.51 -3.01
N ALA A 141 8.23 0.24 -2.66
CA ALA A 141 8.26 0.93 -1.38
C ALA A 141 7.18 2.03 -1.43
N GLY A 142 6.10 1.83 -0.70
CA GLY A 142 5.10 2.85 -0.38
C GLY A 142 5.49 3.62 0.87
#